data_AF-A0A8C6VRF1-F1
#
_entry.id   AF-A0A8C6VRF1-F1
#
_cell.length_a   1.000
_cell.length_b   1.000
_cell.length_c   1.000
_cell.angle_alpha   90.00
_cell.angle_beta   90.00
_cell.angle_gamma   90.00
#
_symmetry.space_group_name_H-M   'P 1'
#
loop_
_entity.id
_entity.type
_entity.pdbx_description
1 polymer ?
#
loop_
_entity_poly.entity_id
_entity_poly.type
_entity_poly.pdbx_seq_one_letter_code
_entity_poly.pdbx_strand_id
1 'polypeptide(L)'
;MAEAAATGRAPRFFQRLPKVELHAHLNGSISAATMKKLMAQKPHLQIAEGMVVIDKGTKRTLEEFLVSVDRSKGAVVAKETVKLAGDFLLSTDGVVLGLDLSGNPKAGHGQDFLEPLLEAKKAGLKLTLHLSEIPKQEEETRLLLGLCPDRIGHGTFLQTSELAARDLVELVRRNRTPLELCLTSNLKAETVPSKAQHHFGFWYHLGHPVALCTDDKGVFATELSTEYQLVAETFQLSNEEIWALSSEAIDHVFAGGHTKTKLKERWRTLKPGLLKELC
;
A
#
# COMPACT_ATOMS: atom_id res chain seq x y z
N MET A 1 1.69 -2.82 43.12
CA MET A 1 0.97 -1.67 42.54
C MET A 1 1.22 -1.66 41.05
N ALA A 2 0.14 -1.48 40.27
CA ALA A 2 0.03 -1.39 38.81
C ALA A 2 0.37 -2.66 38.01
N GLU A 3 -0.58 -3.58 38.01
CA GLU A 3 -0.78 -4.59 36.97
C GLU A 3 -1.25 -3.85 35.70
N ALA A 4 -0.49 -3.98 34.60
CA ALA A 4 -0.84 -3.35 33.33
C ALA A 4 -2.15 -3.97 32.82
N ALA A 5 -3.23 -3.20 32.85
CA ALA A 5 -4.49 -3.58 32.27
C ALA A 5 -4.27 -3.92 30.79
N ALA A 6 -4.41 -5.20 30.42
CA ALA A 6 -4.63 -5.59 29.05
C ALA A 6 -5.89 -4.83 28.58
N THR A 7 -5.69 -3.76 27.83
CA THR A 7 -6.78 -2.89 27.39
C THR A 7 -7.68 -3.72 26.48
N GLY A 8 -8.82 -4.17 27.01
CA GLY A 8 -9.80 -4.98 26.30
C GLY A 8 -10.45 -4.19 25.16
N ARG A 9 -9.76 -4.06 24.03
CA ARG A 9 -10.36 -3.52 22.80
C ARG A 9 -11.28 -4.57 22.22
N ALA A 10 -12.53 -4.18 22.01
CA ALA A 10 -13.45 -5.06 21.31
C ALA A 10 -12.98 -5.22 19.85
N PRO A 11 -12.81 -6.45 19.33
CA PRO A 11 -12.52 -6.71 17.92
C PRO A 11 -13.48 -5.98 16.95
N ARG A 12 -14.69 -5.67 17.41
CA ARG A 12 -15.70 -4.90 16.68
C ARG A 12 -15.25 -3.48 16.29
N PHE A 13 -14.39 -2.83 17.07
CA PHE A 13 -13.88 -1.49 16.74
C PHE A 13 -13.15 -1.51 15.40
N PHE A 14 -12.15 -2.38 15.27
CA PHE A 14 -11.34 -2.48 14.06
C PHE A 14 -12.16 -2.91 12.85
N GLN A 15 -13.17 -3.77 13.04
CA GLN A 15 -14.09 -4.17 11.97
C GLN A 15 -14.94 -3.00 11.46
N ARG A 16 -15.39 -2.12 12.35
CA ARG A 16 -16.26 -0.97 12.02
C ARG A 16 -15.50 0.29 11.64
N LEU A 17 -14.23 0.41 12.01
CA LEU A 17 -13.36 1.52 11.62
C LEU A 17 -13.44 1.67 10.09
N PRO A 18 -13.88 2.80 9.54
CA PRO A 18 -13.75 3.03 8.11
C PRO A 18 -12.26 3.05 7.77
N LYS A 19 -11.83 2.45 6.66
CA LYS A 19 -10.42 2.31 6.28
C LYS A 19 -10.28 2.46 4.77
N VAL A 20 -9.14 2.98 4.32
CA VAL A 20 -8.75 3.01 2.91
C VAL A 20 -7.54 2.11 2.74
N GLU A 21 -7.56 1.27 1.72
CA GLU A 21 -6.49 0.33 1.38
C GLU A 21 -5.67 0.93 0.23
N LEU A 22 -4.41 1.30 0.47
CA LEU A 22 -3.55 1.95 -0.55
C LEU A 22 -2.63 0.98 -1.28
N HIS A 23 -2.29 -0.14 -0.62
CA HIS A 23 -1.44 -1.19 -1.14
C HIS A 23 -2.15 -2.52 -0.94
N ALA A 24 -2.80 -2.98 -2.01
CA ALA A 24 -3.36 -4.31 -2.09
C ALA A 24 -3.12 -4.87 -3.49
N HIS A 25 -2.37 -5.96 -3.56
CA HIS A 25 -2.25 -6.69 -4.82
C HIS A 25 -3.55 -7.47 -5.08
N LEU A 26 -4.01 -7.38 -6.33
CA LEU A 26 -5.23 -8.07 -6.74
C LEU A 26 -5.02 -9.56 -6.99
N ASN A 27 -3.77 -10.02 -7.01
CA ASN A 27 -3.39 -11.43 -7.02
C ASN A 27 -3.81 -12.06 -5.68
N GLY A 28 -5.06 -12.52 -5.62
CA GLY A 28 -5.70 -13.04 -4.40
C GLY A 28 -6.81 -12.15 -3.82
N SER A 29 -7.14 -11.01 -4.45
CA SER A 29 -8.22 -10.12 -3.99
C SER A 29 -9.47 -10.05 -4.85
N ILE A 30 -9.40 -10.55 -6.09
CA ILE A 30 -10.53 -10.70 -7.01
C ILE A 30 -11.05 -12.15 -6.94
N SER A 31 -12.36 -12.34 -6.82
CA SER A 31 -12.95 -13.69 -6.92
C SER A 31 -12.83 -14.23 -8.34
N ALA A 32 -12.69 -15.56 -8.48
CA ALA A 32 -12.65 -16.24 -9.78
C ALA A 32 -13.73 -15.75 -10.76
N ALA A 33 -14.95 -15.54 -10.24
CA ALA A 33 -16.09 -15.10 -11.02
C ALA A 33 -15.92 -13.67 -11.58
N THR A 34 -15.30 -12.78 -10.82
CA THR A 34 -15.04 -11.40 -11.25
C THR A 34 -13.89 -11.37 -12.25
N MET A 35 -12.85 -12.17 -12.02
CA MET A 35 -11.73 -12.30 -12.96
C MET A 35 -12.20 -12.85 -14.31
N LYS A 36 -13.03 -13.90 -14.31
CA LYS A 36 -13.67 -14.43 -15.52
C LYS A 36 -14.49 -13.39 -16.29
N LYS A 37 -15.21 -12.50 -15.58
CA LYS A 37 -15.97 -11.40 -16.21
C LYS A 37 -15.05 -10.36 -16.87
N LEU A 38 -13.96 -9.97 -16.19
CA LEU A 38 -12.99 -9.01 -16.73
C LEU A 38 -12.25 -9.58 -17.95
N MET A 39 -11.87 -10.87 -17.91
CA MET A 39 -11.26 -11.57 -19.05
C MET A 39 -12.22 -11.66 -20.24
N ALA A 40 -13.50 -11.97 -20.01
CA ALA A 40 -14.51 -12.01 -21.07
C ALA A 40 -14.73 -10.66 -21.77
N GLN A 41 -14.47 -9.54 -21.07
CA GLN A 41 -14.57 -8.20 -21.65
C GLN A 41 -13.33 -7.80 -22.48
N LYS A 42 -12.19 -8.48 -22.31
CA LYS A 42 -10.94 -8.20 -23.02
C LYS A 42 -10.31 -9.48 -23.60
N PRO A 43 -10.97 -10.14 -24.57
CA PRO A 43 -10.57 -11.46 -25.08
C PRO A 43 -9.23 -11.50 -25.84
N HIS A 44 -8.66 -10.34 -26.18
CA HIS A 44 -7.35 -10.23 -26.84
C HIS A 44 -6.17 -10.30 -25.86
N LEU A 45 -6.41 -10.16 -24.55
CA LEU A 45 -5.39 -10.33 -23.52
C LEU A 45 -5.25 -11.82 -23.21
N GLN A 46 -4.23 -12.47 -23.77
CA GLN A 46 -3.93 -13.90 -23.56
C GLN A 46 -3.35 -14.14 -22.15
N ILE A 47 -4.20 -14.09 -21.13
CA ILE A 47 -3.80 -14.31 -19.73
C ILE A 47 -3.82 -15.83 -19.44
N ALA A 48 -2.65 -16.42 -19.15
CA ALA A 48 -2.49 -17.86 -18.90
C ALA A 48 -3.23 -18.34 -17.62
N GLU A 49 -3.84 -19.52 -17.68
CA GLU A 49 -4.79 -20.10 -16.69
C GLU A 49 -4.22 -20.40 -15.28
N GLY A 50 -2.98 -20.00 -14.96
CA GLY A 50 -2.28 -20.37 -13.73
C GLY A 50 -2.38 -19.38 -12.55
N MET A 51 -3.04 -18.23 -12.70
CA MET A 51 -3.07 -17.20 -11.65
C MET A 51 -4.33 -17.25 -10.77
N VAL A 52 -4.17 -17.95 -9.64
CA VAL A 52 -4.76 -17.71 -8.30
C VAL A 52 -6.30 -17.61 -8.20
N VAL A 53 -6.93 -18.70 -7.76
CA VAL A 53 -8.36 -18.71 -7.36
C VAL A 53 -8.58 -19.55 -6.10
N ILE A 54 -9.10 -18.93 -5.02
CA ILE A 54 -9.76 -19.61 -3.88
C ILE A 54 -10.94 -18.73 -3.35
N ASP A 55 -12.07 -19.34 -2.98
CA ASP A 55 -13.41 -18.77 -2.61
C ASP A 55 -13.59 -18.69 -1.05
N LYS A 56 -14.49 -17.96 -0.35
CA LYS A 56 -15.77 -17.24 -0.62
C LYS A 56 -16.09 -16.26 0.55
N GLY A 57 -16.80 -15.14 0.33
CA GLY A 57 -17.57 -14.52 1.44
C GLY A 57 -18.03 -13.04 1.41
N THR A 58 -17.36 -12.10 0.75
CA THR A 58 -17.73 -10.67 0.85
C THR A 58 -17.45 -9.86 -0.42
N LYS A 59 -18.40 -8.99 -0.79
CA LYS A 59 -18.27 -8.03 -1.90
C LYS A 59 -17.43 -6.84 -1.44
N ARG A 60 -16.43 -6.43 -2.23
CA ARG A 60 -15.71 -5.14 -2.07
C ARG A 60 -16.02 -4.26 -3.29
N THR A 61 -16.32 -2.99 -3.07
CA THR A 61 -16.43 -1.98 -4.12
C THR A 61 -15.03 -1.57 -4.55
N LEU A 62 -14.70 -1.78 -5.83
CA LEU A 62 -13.43 -1.42 -6.45
C LEU A 62 -13.44 0.08 -6.76
N GLU A 63 -13.00 0.90 -5.81
CA GLU A 63 -12.66 2.29 -6.09
C GLU A 63 -11.14 2.33 -6.35
N GLU A 64 -10.79 2.48 -7.63
CA GLU A 64 -9.46 2.81 -8.16
C GLU A 64 -8.43 1.65 -8.19
N PHE A 65 -7.86 1.38 -9.37
CA PHE A 65 -6.90 0.32 -9.65
C PHE A 65 -5.53 0.88 -10.03
N LEU A 66 -4.47 0.21 -9.58
CA LEU A 66 -3.11 0.45 -10.01
C LEU A 66 -2.70 -0.61 -11.02
N VAL A 67 -2.16 -0.18 -12.15
CA VAL A 67 -1.51 -1.08 -13.08
C VAL A 67 -0.08 -1.30 -12.58
N SER A 68 0.34 -2.55 -12.41
CA SER A 68 1.63 -2.87 -11.84
C SER A 68 2.64 -3.32 -12.90
N VAL A 69 3.84 -2.77 -12.83
CA VAL A 69 5.03 -3.25 -13.54
C VAL A 69 5.72 -4.27 -12.63
N ASP A 70 5.74 -5.53 -13.07
CA ASP A 70 6.56 -6.57 -12.44
C ASP A 70 7.99 -6.45 -12.96
N ARG A 71 8.91 -6.04 -12.08
CA ARG A 71 10.33 -5.85 -12.43
C ARG A 71 11.02 -7.10 -12.97
N SER A 72 10.49 -8.30 -12.70
CA SER A 72 11.02 -9.55 -13.27
C SER A 72 10.78 -9.70 -14.78
N LYS A 73 9.91 -8.88 -15.37
CA LYS A 73 9.56 -8.92 -16.80
C LYS A 73 10.42 -7.98 -17.66
N GLY A 74 11.25 -7.14 -17.04
CA GLY A 74 12.19 -6.24 -17.70
C GLY A 74 11.56 -5.00 -18.33
N ALA A 75 12.42 -4.12 -18.87
CA ALA A 75 12.05 -2.77 -19.32
C ALA A 75 11.07 -2.75 -20.50
N VAL A 76 11.15 -3.70 -21.43
CA VAL A 76 10.27 -3.74 -22.61
C VAL A 76 8.81 -3.89 -22.18
N VAL A 77 8.54 -4.86 -21.32
CA VAL A 77 7.20 -5.07 -20.76
C VAL A 77 6.78 -3.87 -19.91
N ALA A 78 7.70 -3.26 -19.16
CA ALA A 78 7.42 -2.04 -18.41
C ALA A 78 6.92 -0.89 -19.30
N LYS A 79 7.55 -0.64 -20.46
CA LYS A 79 7.11 0.40 -21.41
C LYS A 79 5.70 0.12 -21.95
N GLU A 80 5.41 -1.13 -22.29
CA GLU A 80 4.08 -1.54 -22.76
C GLU A 80 3.02 -1.34 -21.67
N THR A 81 3.34 -1.73 -20.43
CA THR A 81 2.47 -1.55 -19.27
C THR A 81 2.21 -0.07 -18.98
N VAL A 82 3.23 0.79 -19.07
CA VAL A 82 3.08 2.25 -18.89
C VAL A 82 2.16 2.84 -19.96
N LYS A 83 2.35 2.45 -21.23
CA LYS A 83 1.47 2.89 -22.32
C LYS A 83 0.02 2.47 -22.06
N LEU A 84 -0.19 1.22 -21.69
CA LEU A 84 -1.51 0.68 -21.37
C LEU A 84 -2.16 1.41 -20.18
N ALA A 85 -1.38 1.71 -19.13
CA ALA A 85 -1.85 2.48 -17.98
C ALA A 85 -2.26 3.91 -18.38
N GLY A 86 -1.50 4.55 -19.28
CA GLY A 86 -1.85 5.85 -19.85
C GLY A 86 -3.16 5.82 -20.64
N ASP A 87 -3.35 4.81 -21.49
CA ASP A 87 -4.60 4.62 -22.24
C ASP A 87 -5.79 4.43 -21.29
N PHE A 88 -5.61 3.68 -20.20
CA PHE A 88 -6.66 3.48 -19.19
C PHE A 88 -6.94 4.71 -18.33
N LEU A 89 -5.92 5.51 -18.00
CA LEU A 89 -6.10 6.78 -17.30
C LEU A 89 -7.08 7.68 -18.07
N LEU A 90 -6.98 7.71 -19.39
CA LEU A 90 -7.84 8.54 -20.25
C LEU A 90 -9.21 7.92 -20.54
N SER A 91 -9.34 6.59 -20.49
CA SER A 91 -10.54 5.89 -20.97
C SER A 91 -11.43 5.31 -19.88
N THR A 92 -11.01 5.34 -18.61
CA THR A 92 -11.72 4.65 -17.51
C THR A 92 -12.34 5.58 -16.47
N ASP A 93 -12.47 6.88 -16.76
CA ASP A 93 -13.12 7.87 -15.88
C ASP A 93 -12.62 7.78 -14.42
N GLY A 94 -11.31 7.73 -14.25
CA GLY A 94 -10.67 7.71 -12.95
C GLY A 94 -10.58 6.34 -12.27
N VAL A 95 -10.87 5.23 -12.96
CA VAL A 95 -10.61 3.89 -12.41
C VAL A 95 -9.10 3.60 -12.35
N VAL A 96 -8.32 3.91 -13.39
CA VAL A 96 -6.86 3.79 -13.33
C VAL A 96 -6.25 5.17 -13.11
N LEU A 97 -5.56 5.36 -11.99
CA LEU A 97 -4.98 6.65 -11.61
C LEU A 97 -3.45 6.63 -11.49
N GLY A 98 -2.87 5.44 -11.43
CA GLY A 98 -1.46 5.31 -11.17
C GLY A 98 -0.89 3.97 -11.58
N LEU A 99 0.43 3.92 -11.41
CA LEU A 99 1.27 2.80 -11.71
C LEU A 99 2.03 2.39 -10.45
N ASP A 100 2.21 1.09 -10.30
CA ASP A 100 3.02 0.46 -9.27
C ASP A 100 4.27 -0.18 -9.90
N LEU A 101 5.43 -0.13 -9.23
CA LEU A 101 6.61 -0.95 -9.57
C LEU A 101 6.83 -1.96 -8.43
N SER A 102 6.50 -3.21 -8.69
CA SER A 102 6.60 -4.33 -7.73
C SER A 102 7.32 -5.53 -8.35
N GLY A 103 7.06 -6.73 -7.84
CA GLY A 103 7.67 -7.98 -8.29
C GLY A 103 8.81 -8.44 -7.38
N ASN A 104 9.59 -9.43 -7.82
CA ASN A 104 10.72 -9.93 -7.01
C ASN A 104 11.79 -8.83 -6.86
N PRO A 105 12.06 -8.31 -5.64
CA PRO A 105 13.00 -7.20 -5.43
C PRO A 105 14.45 -7.52 -5.82
N LYS A 106 14.79 -8.79 -6.05
CA LYS A 106 16.11 -9.24 -6.54
C LYS A 106 16.21 -9.29 -8.07
N ALA A 107 15.12 -9.06 -8.79
CA ALA A 107 15.06 -9.15 -10.24
C ALA A 107 14.96 -7.76 -10.88
N GLY A 108 15.57 -7.60 -12.05
CA GLY A 108 15.67 -6.31 -12.75
C GLY A 108 16.58 -5.31 -12.03
N HIS A 109 16.90 -4.20 -12.70
CA HIS A 109 17.65 -3.09 -12.10
C HIS A 109 16.81 -1.82 -12.19
N GLY A 110 16.74 -1.04 -11.11
CA GLY A 110 15.96 0.21 -11.05
C GLY A 110 16.24 1.17 -12.20
N GLN A 111 17.48 1.18 -12.70
CA GLN A 111 17.91 1.97 -13.86
C GLN A 111 17.09 1.65 -15.12
N ASP A 112 16.72 0.39 -15.32
CA ASP A 112 15.96 -0.09 -16.49
C ASP A 112 14.53 0.48 -16.52
N PHE A 113 14.02 0.88 -15.34
CA PHE A 113 12.65 1.36 -15.18
C PHE A 113 12.54 2.88 -15.12
N LEU A 114 13.65 3.63 -15.06
CA LEU A 114 13.61 5.09 -14.98
C LEU A 114 12.87 5.73 -16.15
N GLU A 115 13.22 5.36 -17.37
CA GLU A 115 12.59 5.90 -18.58
C GLU A 115 11.07 5.58 -18.60
N PRO A 116 10.62 4.32 -18.47
CA PRO A 116 9.19 4.00 -18.39
C PRO A 116 8.45 4.76 -17.27
N LEU A 117 9.02 4.84 -16.07
CA LEU A 117 8.37 5.53 -14.94
C LEU A 117 8.31 7.05 -15.13
N LEU A 118 9.33 7.65 -15.75
CA LEU A 118 9.29 9.06 -16.13
C LEU A 118 8.20 9.33 -17.18
N GLU A 119 8.03 8.43 -18.15
CA GLU A 119 6.94 8.52 -19.12
C GLU A 119 5.57 8.41 -18.45
N ALA A 120 5.40 7.50 -17.49
CA ALA A 120 4.18 7.38 -16.71
C ALA A 120 3.83 8.70 -15.99
N LYS A 121 4.80 9.32 -15.30
CA LYS A 121 4.59 10.62 -14.65
C LYS A 121 4.23 11.71 -15.66
N LYS A 122 4.90 11.76 -16.81
CA LYS A 122 4.61 12.74 -17.88
C LYS A 122 3.18 12.56 -18.43
N ALA A 123 2.69 11.33 -18.47
CA ALA A 123 1.31 11.02 -18.86
C ALA A 123 0.27 11.37 -17.77
N GLY A 124 0.71 11.81 -16.59
CA GLY A 124 -0.17 12.19 -15.47
C GLY A 124 -0.49 11.05 -14.51
N LEU A 125 0.10 9.86 -14.69
CA LEU A 125 -0.05 8.76 -13.76
C LEU A 125 0.66 9.07 -12.44
N LYS A 126 0.00 8.72 -11.34
CA LYS A 126 0.60 8.68 -10.01
C LYS A 126 1.50 7.46 -9.86
N LEU A 127 2.60 7.57 -9.10
CA LEU A 127 3.52 6.46 -8.88
C LEU A 127 3.51 6.00 -7.43
N THR A 128 3.35 4.69 -7.21
CA THR A 128 3.85 4.02 -6.01
C THR A 128 4.98 3.08 -6.42
N LEU A 129 6.05 3.01 -5.63
CA LEU A 129 7.21 2.16 -5.92
C LEU A 129 7.51 1.31 -4.69
N HIS A 130 7.69 0.00 -4.88
CA HIS A 130 8.26 -0.85 -3.84
C HIS A 130 9.76 -0.62 -3.74
N LEU A 131 10.20 -0.10 -2.59
CA LEU A 131 11.59 0.28 -2.35
C LEU A 131 12.08 -0.33 -1.04
N SER A 132 13.36 -0.70 -1.01
CA SER A 132 14.03 -1.20 0.20
C SER A 132 13.24 -2.33 0.90
N GLU A 133 12.69 -3.28 0.14
CA GLU A 133 12.00 -4.47 0.66
C GLU A 133 12.98 -5.50 1.22
N ILE A 134 14.23 -5.46 0.73
CA ILE A 134 15.34 -6.30 1.17
C ILE A 134 16.56 -5.41 1.54
N PRO A 135 17.53 -5.94 2.32
CA PRO A 135 18.75 -5.20 2.64
C PRO A 135 19.58 -4.85 1.39
N LYS A 136 20.46 -3.84 1.52
CA LYS A 136 21.46 -3.47 0.50
C LYS A 136 20.88 -2.96 -0.82
N GLN A 137 19.80 -2.18 -0.74
CA GLN A 137 19.15 -1.54 -1.90
C GLN A 137 19.34 -0.02 -1.93
N GLU A 138 20.29 0.53 -1.19
CA GLU A 138 20.38 1.98 -0.93
C GLU A 138 20.60 2.80 -2.20
N GLU A 139 21.41 2.30 -3.13
CA GLU A 139 21.70 2.95 -4.42
C GLU A 139 20.46 2.97 -5.32
N GLU A 140 19.81 1.81 -5.51
CA GLU A 140 18.58 1.69 -6.30
C GLU A 140 17.45 2.53 -5.70
N THR A 141 17.28 2.48 -4.38
CA THR A 141 16.28 3.30 -3.68
C THR A 141 16.56 4.78 -3.89
N ARG A 142 17.82 5.24 -3.78
CA ARG A 142 18.17 6.65 -4.04
C ARG A 142 17.84 7.07 -5.47
N LEU A 143 18.16 6.21 -6.43
CA LEU A 143 17.90 6.41 -7.85
C LEU A 143 16.40 6.58 -8.12
N LEU A 144 15.58 5.65 -7.61
CA LEU A 144 14.13 5.64 -7.80
C LEU A 144 13.42 6.75 -7.01
N LEU A 145 13.91 7.13 -5.83
CA LEU A 145 13.43 8.31 -5.11
C LEU A 145 13.68 9.62 -5.88
N GLY A 146 14.67 9.65 -6.77
CA GLY A 146 14.90 10.76 -7.69
C GLY A 146 13.74 11.02 -8.67
N LEU A 147 12.85 10.04 -8.87
CA LEU A 147 11.60 10.21 -9.63
C LEU A 147 10.49 10.91 -8.82
N CYS A 148 10.73 11.16 -7.53
CA CYS A 148 9.75 11.69 -6.58
C CYS A 148 8.43 10.91 -6.64
N PRO A 149 8.41 9.61 -6.28
CA PRO A 149 7.18 8.83 -6.30
C PRO A 149 6.13 9.43 -5.32
N ASP A 150 4.86 9.23 -5.64
CA ASP A 150 3.75 9.76 -4.83
C ASP A 150 3.55 8.96 -3.54
N ARG A 151 3.93 7.66 -3.53
CA ARG A 151 3.99 6.78 -2.34
C ARG A 151 5.14 5.77 -2.47
N ILE A 152 5.50 5.15 -1.35
CA ILE A 152 6.49 4.06 -1.29
C ILE A 152 5.84 2.85 -0.64
N GLY A 153 5.87 1.70 -1.31
CA GLY A 153 5.45 0.44 -0.74
C GLY A 153 6.55 -0.19 0.10
N HIS A 154 6.16 -0.75 1.25
CA HIS A 154 7.01 -1.35 2.27
C HIS A 154 8.03 -0.39 2.88
N GLY A 155 9.17 -0.13 2.22
CA GLY A 155 10.25 0.69 2.79
C GLY A 155 10.94 0.07 4.02
N THR A 156 10.91 -1.26 4.15
CA THR A 156 11.33 -2.01 5.36
C THR A 156 12.75 -1.70 5.79
N PHE A 157 13.67 -1.62 4.82
CA PHE A 157 15.10 -1.39 5.05
C PHE A 157 15.52 0.06 4.80
N LEU A 158 14.58 1.03 4.75
CA LEU A 158 14.94 2.45 4.62
C LEU A 158 15.68 2.99 5.85
N GLN A 159 15.34 2.49 7.04
CA GLN A 159 15.81 3.00 8.33
C GLN A 159 16.93 2.15 8.96
N THR A 160 17.70 1.40 8.17
CA THR A 160 18.81 0.60 8.70
C THR A 160 19.88 1.48 9.35
N SER A 161 20.74 0.88 10.18
CA SER A 161 21.74 1.62 10.99
C SER A 161 22.91 2.19 10.18
N GLU A 162 22.95 1.97 8.87
CA GLU A 162 24.02 2.42 7.99
C GLU A 162 23.92 3.93 7.69
N LEU A 163 25.04 4.59 7.44
CA LEU A 163 25.07 6.02 7.12
C LEU A 163 24.26 6.34 5.86
N ALA A 164 24.34 5.48 4.84
CA ALA A 164 23.58 5.63 3.60
C ALA A 164 22.06 5.61 3.83
N ALA A 165 21.60 4.85 4.83
CA ALA A 165 20.20 4.80 5.20
C ALA A 165 19.73 6.09 5.90
N ARG A 166 20.60 6.77 6.66
CA ARG A 166 20.25 8.08 7.25
C ARG A 166 19.93 9.14 6.19
N ASP A 167 20.69 9.17 5.10
CA ASP A 167 20.41 10.04 3.96
C ASP A 167 19.07 9.71 3.30
N LEU A 168 18.76 8.41 3.16
CA LEU A 168 17.49 7.96 2.56
C LEU A 168 16.31 8.33 3.44
N VAL A 169 16.42 8.13 4.76
CA VAL A 169 15.42 8.56 5.72
C VAL A 169 15.14 10.06 5.56
N GLU A 170 16.20 10.88 5.53
CA GLU A 170 16.02 12.33 5.40
C GLU A 170 15.43 12.73 4.05
N LEU A 171 15.82 12.06 2.95
CA LEU A 171 15.24 12.29 1.63
C LEU A 171 13.73 12.00 1.61
N VAL A 172 13.32 10.86 2.18
CA VAL A 172 11.90 10.47 2.28
C VAL A 172 11.12 11.43 3.17
N ARG A 173 11.69 11.84 4.31
CA ARG A 173 11.08 12.81 5.24
C ARG A 173 10.90 14.18 4.61
N ARG A 174 11.94 14.69 3.95
CA ARG A 174 11.92 15.99 3.28
C ARG A 174 10.83 16.05 2.20
N ASN A 175 10.70 14.97 1.43
CA ASN A 175 9.68 14.87 0.39
C ASN A 175 8.28 14.57 0.94
N ARG A 176 8.18 14.17 2.22
CA ARG A 176 6.95 13.71 2.88
C ARG A 176 6.24 12.60 2.10
N THR A 177 6.99 11.74 1.42
CA THR A 177 6.44 10.63 0.63
C THR A 177 5.83 9.59 1.57
N PRO A 178 4.51 9.32 1.51
CA PRO A 178 3.86 8.38 2.42
C PRO A 178 4.35 6.95 2.23
N LEU A 179 4.45 6.20 3.34
CA LEU A 179 4.82 4.79 3.33
C LEU A 179 3.59 3.89 3.47
N GLU A 180 3.46 2.90 2.59
CA GLU A 180 2.46 1.83 2.66
C GLU A 180 3.05 0.67 3.46
N LEU A 181 2.54 0.44 4.67
CA LEU A 181 3.15 -0.44 5.67
C LEU A 181 2.33 -1.71 5.86
N CYS A 182 2.98 -2.86 5.63
CA CYS A 182 2.32 -4.17 5.49
C CYS A 182 2.83 -5.16 6.55
N LEU A 183 2.37 -5.01 7.80
CA LEU A 183 2.93 -5.69 8.96
C LEU A 183 2.90 -7.22 8.85
N THR A 184 1.76 -7.81 8.49
CA THR A 184 1.66 -9.27 8.36
C THR A 184 2.52 -9.79 7.21
N SER A 185 2.56 -9.09 6.07
CA SER A 185 3.43 -9.42 4.94
C SER A 185 4.89 -9.44 5.38
N ASN A 186 5.36 -8.36 6.02
CA ASN A 186 6.76 -8.23 6.39
C ASN A 186 7.21 -9.31 7.39
N LEU A 187 6.33 -9.73 8.30
CA LEU A 187 6.61 -10.84 9.23
C LEU A 187 6.67 -12.19 8.52
N LYS A 188 5.71 -12.46 7.64
CA LYS A 188 5.64 -13.74 6.90
C LYS A 188 6.75 -13.88 5.88
N ALA A 189 7.21 -12.77 5.31
CA ALA A 189 8.37 -12.70 4.44
C ALA A 189 9.71 -12.67 5.20
N GLU A 190 9.69 -12.71 6.53
CA GLU A 190 10.88 -12.66 7.41
C GLU A 190 11.77 -11.42 7.18
N THR A 191 11.17 -10.33 6.68
CA THR A 191 11.85 -9.04 6.48
C THR A 191 11.90 -8.21 7.77
N VAL A 192 11.07 -8.54 8.75
CA VAL A 192 11.16 -8.04 10.13
C VAL A 192 11.12 -9.22 11.10
N PRO A 193 11.90 -9.17 12.20
CA PRO A 193 12.03 -10.31 13.11
C PRO A 193 10.86 -10.44 14.08
N SER A 194 10.11 -9.37 14.34
CA SER A 194 8.93 -9.39 15.20
C SER A 194 8.06 -8.16 14.95
N LYS A 195 6.78 -8.23 15.38
CA LYS A 195 5.83 -7.12 15.28
C LYS A 195 6.39 -5.85 15.92
N ALA A 196 6.97 -5.98 17.12
CA ALA A 196 7.52 -4.86 17.90
C ALA A 196 8.72 -4.17 17.22
N GLN A 197 9.43 -4.89 16.34
CA GLN A 197 10.56 -4.36 15.57
C GLN A 197 10.16 -3.91 14.16
N HIS A 198 8.87 -3.87 13.84
CA HIS A 198 8.39 -3.39 12.56
C HIS A 198 8.69 -1.88 12.40
N HIS A 199 9.16 -1.48 11.22
CA HIS A 199 9.59 -0.10 10.90
C HIS A 199 8.46 0.94 10.98
N PHE A 200 7.19 0.50 11.06
CA PHE A 200 6.06 1.34 11.47
C PHE A 200 6.39 2.16 12.72
N GLY A 201 6.94 1.54 13.76
CA GLY A 201 7.24 2.22 15.01
C GLY A 201 8.18 3.40 14.78
N PHE A 202 9.26 3.20 14.03
CA PHE A 202 10.22 4.24 13.69
C PHE A 202 9.56 5.43 12.96
N TRP A 203 8.83 5.14 11.88
CA TRP A 203 8.23 6.20 11.04
C TRP A 203 7.08 6.93 11.73
N TYR A 204 6.26 6.21 12.50
CA TYR A 204 5.16 6.79 13.27
C TYR A 204 5.68 7.74 14.37
N HIS A 205 6.70 7.36 15.13
CA HIS A 205 7.30 8.24 16.15
C HIS A 205 7.96 9.50 15.56
N LEU A 206 8.40 9.45 14.30
CA LEU A 206 8.90 10.62 13.59
C LEU A 206 7.80 11.55 13.05
N GLY A 207 6.52 11.18 13.20
CA GLY A 207 5.40 11.92 12.60
C GLY A 207 5.42 11.90 11.07
N HIS A 208 6.01 10.86 10.47
CA HIS A 208 6.06 10.70 9.03
C HIS A 208 4.74 10.11 8.52
N PRO A 209 4.24 10.52 7.32
CA PRO A 209 3.00 9.97 6.78
C PRO A 209 3.12 8.47 6.50
N VAL A 210 2.20 7.69 7.08
CA VAL A 210 2.14 6.23 6.93
C VAL A 210 0.70 5.79 6.69
N ALA A 211 0.53 4.69 5.96
CA ALA A 211 -0.76 4.05 5.74
C ALA A 211 -0.62 2.54 5.95
N LEU A 212 -1.46 1.96 6.80
CA LEU A 212 -1.49 0.52 7.02
C LEU A 212 -2.19 -0.18 5.85
N CYS A 213 -1.60 -1.26 5.35
CA CYS A 213 -2.06 -1.96 4.16
C CYS A 213 -1.92 -3.49 4.31
N THR A 214 -2.69 -4.27 3.54
CA THR A 214 -2.62 -5.73 3.61
C THR A 214 -1.58 -6.38 2.70
N ASP A 215 -1.10 -5.67 1.69
CA ASP A 215 -0.28 -6.25 0.61
C ASP A 215 -1.08 -7.33 -0.14
N ASP A 216 -0.79 -8.61 0.06
CA ASP A 216 -1.57 -9.73 -0.46
C ASP A 216 -2.49 -10.33 0.61
N LYS A 217 -3.69 -9.77 0.78
CA LYS A 217 -4.66 -10.28 1.78
C LYS A 217 -4.92 -11.79 1.69
N GLY A 218 -4.92 -12.34 0.47
CA GLY A 218 -5.19 -13.76 0.20
C GLY A 218 -4.00 -14.65 0.54
N VAL A 219 -2.80 -14.28 0.06
CA VAL A 219 -1.55 -15.01 0.32
C VAL A 219 -1.22 -15.00 1.80
N PHE A 220 -1.38 -13.84 2.45
CA PHE A 220 -1.08 -13.67 3.87
C PHE A 220 -2.26 -13.98 4.78
N ALA A 221 -3.42 -14.39 4.24
CA ALA A 221 -4.62 -14.71 5.00
C ALA A 221 -4.93 -13.66 6.09
N THR A 222 -4.93 -12.39 5.69
CA THR A 222 -5.16 -11.24 6.58
C THR A 222 -6.26 -10.33 6.04
N GLU A 223 -6.68 -9.37 6.85
CA GLU A 223 -7.61 -8.32 6.48
C GLU A 223 -7.09 -6.98 6.98
N LEU A 224 -7.52 -5.88 6.35
CA LEU A 224 -7.08 -4.56 6.77
C LEU A 224 -7.49 -4.25 8.22
N SER A 225 -8.63 -4.77 8.69
CA SER A 225 -9.02 -4.67 10.10
C SER A 225 -8.02 -5.37 11.03
N THR A 226 -7.48 -6.52 10.61
CA THR A 226 -6.45 -7.27 11.33
C THR A 226 -5.13 -6.50 11.36
N GLU A 227 -4.71 -5.89 10.25
CA GLU A 227 -3.47 -5.07 10.23
C GLU A 227 -3.56 -3.90 11.21
N TYR A 228 -4.69 -3.19 11.24
CA TYR A 228 -4.94 -2.10 12.19
C TYR A 228 -4.95 -2.59 13.65
N GLN A 229 -5.57 -3.74 13.91
CA GLN A 229 -5.57 -4.35 15.24
C GLN A 229 -4.15 -4.70 15.70
N LEU A 230 -3.38 -5.37 14.83
CA LEU A 230 -2.01 -5.78 15.12
C LEU A 230 -1.11 -4.60 15.43
N VAL A 231 -1.21 -3.52 14.65
CA VAL A 231 -0.46 -2.29 14.89
C VAL A 231 -0.88 -1.63 16.21
N ALA A 232 -2.19 -1.53 16.45
CA ALA A 232 -2.71 -0.93 17.69
C ALA A 232 -2.21 -1.65 18.95
N GLU A 233 -2.27 -2.99 18.96
CA GLU A 233 -1.85 -3.81 20.09
C GLU A 233 -0.33 -3.78 20.26
N THR A 234 0.41 -3.87 19.16
CA THR A 234 1.88 -3.92 19.19
C THR A 234 2.49 -2.61 19.66
N PHE A 235 1.97 -1.48 19.16
CA PHE A 235 2.51 -0.15 19.44
C PHE A 235 1.68 0.63 20.47
N GLN A 236 0.71 -0.02 21.11
CA GLN A 236 -0.12 0.52 22.20
C GLN A 236 -0.86 1.81 21.84
N LEU A 237 -1.19 2.01 20.56
CA LEU A 237 -1.82 3.24 20.04
C LEU A 237 -3.28 3.32 20.42
N SER A 238 -3.74 4.39 21.05
CA SER A 238 -5.14 4.66 21.38
C SER A 238 -6.12 4.53 20.20
N ASN A 239 -7.43 4.45 20.48
CA ASN A 239 -8.45 4.40 19.42
C ASN A 239 -8.49 5.69 18.61
N GLU A 240 -8.15 6.82 19.23
CA GLU A 240 -8.02 8.14 18.62
C GLU A 240 -6.84 8.19 17.65
N GLU A 241 -5.69 7.62 18.02
CA GLU A 241 -4.52 7.50 17.14
C GLU A 241 -4.79 6.57 15.96
N ILE A 242 -5.46 5.44 16.21
CA ILE A 242 -5.89 4.52 15.16
C ILE A 242 -6.91 5.16 14.21
N TRP A 243 -7.82 5.98 14.74
CA TRP A 243 -8.72 6.79 13.93
C TRP A 243 -7.95 7.78 13.06
N ALA A 244 -6.96 8.47 13.63
CA ALA A 244 -6.14 9.43 12.91
C ALA A 244 -5.40 8.77 11.75
N LEU A 245 -4.72 7.65 11.98
CA LEU A 245 -4.05 6.85 10.95
C LEU A 245 -5.00 6.49 9.80
N SER A 246 -6.20 6.02 10.12
CA SER A 246 -7.21 5.69 9.10
C SER A 246 -7.66 6.92 8.31
N SER A 247 -7.86 8.05 8.98
CA SER A 247 -8.31 9.29 8.33
C SER A 247 -7.22 9.92 7.46
N GLU A 248 -5.95 9.85 7.89
CA GLU A 248 -4.80 10.42 7.19
C GLU A 248 -4.50 9.68 5.89
N ALA A 249 -4.77 8.36 5.83
CA ALA A 249 -4.64 7.58 4.59
C ALA A 249 -5.44 8.17 3.41
N ILE A 250 -6.53 8.90 3.67
CA ILE A 250 -7.33 9.59 2.64
C ILE A 250 -6.50 10.66 1.92
N ASP A 251 -5.56 11.32 2.58
CA ASP A 251 -4.72 12.33 1.94
C ASP A 251 -3.76 11.73 0.92
N HIS A 252 -3.51 10.43 1.02
CA HIS A 252 -2.55 9.68 0.21
C HIS A 252 -3.19 8.87 -0.92
N VAL A 253 -4.51 8.85 -1.05
CA VAL A 253 -5.16 8.26 -2.24
C VAL A 253 -4.79 9.04 -3.50
N PHE A 254 -4.77 8.35 -4.63
CA PHE A 254 -4.55 8.98 -5.94
C PHE A 254 -5.78 9.69 -6.48
N ALA A 255 -6.97 9.39 -5.93
CA ALA A 255 -8.22 10.09 -6.22
C ALA A 255 -8.12 11.62 -6.17
N GLY A 256 -8.95 12.27 -6.97
CA GLY A 256 -9.10 13.73 -6.97
C GLY A 256 -9.69 14.30 -5.68
N GLY A 257 -9.64 15.63 -5.55
CA GLY A 257 -10.08 16.36 -4.35
C GLY A 257 -11.55 16.14 -3.96
N HIS A 258 -12.43 15.89 -4.93
CA HIS A 258 -13.83 15.57 -4.67
C HIS A 258 -14.01 14.25 -3.92
N THR A 259 -13.35 13.18 -4.37
CA THR A 259 -13.36 11.87 -3.70
C THR A 259 -12.76 11.98 -2.30
N LYS A 260 -11.62 12.66 -2.16
CA LYS A 260 -11.00 12.92 -0.84
C LYS A 260 -11.95 13.65 0.11
N THR A 261 -12.65 14.67 -0.38
CA THR A 261 -13.62 15.44 0.41
C THR A 261 -14.78 14.57 0.87
N LYS A 262 -15.36 13.76 -0.03
CA LYS A 262 -16.43 12.81 0.31
C LYS A 262 -15.98 11.79 1.36
N LEU A 263 -14.78 11.22 1.20
CA LEU A 263 -14.22 10.28 2.16
C LEU A 263 -14.01 10.93 3.53
N LYS A 264 -13.42 12.14 3.58
CA LYS A 264 -13.24 12.89 4.83
C LYS A 264 -14.55 13.19 5.52
N GLU A 265 -15.60 13.55 4.78
CA GLU A 265 -16.93 13.79 5.34
C GLU A 265 -17.57 12.52 5.91
N ARG A 266 -17.41 11.40 5.20
CA ARG A 266 -17.83 10.08 5.71
C ARG A 266 -17.12 9.74 7.02
N TRP A 267 -15.82 9.98 7.14
CA TRP A 267 -15.09 9.77 8.39
C TRP A 267 -15.64 10.67 9.50
N ARG A 268 -15.78 11.98 9.26
CA ARG A 268 -16.34 12.91 10.26
C ARG A 268 -17.71 12.46 10.78
N THR A 269 -18.57 12.00 9.88
CA THR A 269 -19.91 11.50 10.23
C THR A 269 -19.85 10.23 11.09
N LEU A 270 -18.92 9.31 10.81
CA LEU A 270 -18.81 8.03 11.51
C LEU A 270 -18.10 8.14 12.87
N LYS A 271 -17.24 9.16 13.07
CA LYS A 271 -16.40 9.30 14.27
C LYS A 271 -17.17 9.25 15.59
N PRO A 272 -18.26 10.04 15.78
CA PRO A 272 -18.94 10.09 17.07
C PRO A 272 -19.59 8.75 17.44
N GLY A 273 -20.15 8.04 16.46
CA GLY A 273 -20.79 6.74 16.69
C GLY A 273 -19.79 5.63 17.01
N LEU A 274 -18.60 5.67 16.39
CA LEU A 274 -17.58 4.65 16.63
C LEU A 274 -16.90 4.81 18.00
N LEU A 275 -16.61 6.05 18.42
CA LEU A 275 -15.89 6.29 19.69
C LEU A 275 -16.80 6.23 20.92
N LYS A 276 -18.09 6.60 20.82
CA LYS A 276 -19.04 6.53 21.95
C LYS A 276 -19.30 5.12 22.46
N GLU A 277 -19.14 4.10 21.63
CA GLU A 277 -19.38 2.71 22.00
C GLU A 277 -18.21 2.05 22.75
N LEU A 278 -17.12 2.80 22.95
CA LEU A 278 -15.90 2.34 23.63
C LEU A 278 -15.77 2.95 25.04
N CYS A 279 -16.66 3.89 25.40
CA CYS A 279 -16.82 4.46 26.73
C CYS A 279 -17.96 3.75 27.47
#